data_AF-A0A963KT82-F1
#
_entry.id   AF-A0A963KT82-F1
#
_cell.length_a   1.000
_cell.length_b   1.000
_cell.length_c   1.000
_cell.angle_alpha   90.00
_cell.angle_beta   90.00
_cell.angle_gamma   90.00
#
_symmetry.space_group_name_H-M   'P 1'
#
loop_
_entity.id
_entity.type
_entity.pdbx_description
1 polymer ?
#
loop_
_entity_poly.entity_id
_entity_poly.type
_entity_poly.pdbx_seq_one_letter_code
_entity_poly.pdbx_strand_id
1 'polypeptide(L)'
;SPEGELMLGQCVVELALAPKSNAVYMAMKHAMASAKENGSLMPPDHILNAPTRLMKEIGYGKGYRYDHDEPDRFSGQNYFPNDMQRERYYLPTEEGFEASLKERLEELGELRVRKSS
;
A
#
# COMPACT_ATOMS: atom_id res chain seq x y z
N SER A 1 6.93 38.43 8.30
CA SER A 1 6.41 38.29 9.68
C SER A 1 7.39 37.39 10.44
N PRO A 2 7.84 37.77 11.65
CA PRO A 2 8.82 37.00 12.42
C PRO A 2 8.37 35.56 12.76
N GLU A 3 7.06 35.29 12.75
CA GLU A 3 6.51 33.95 13.03
C GLU A 3 6.83 32.94 11.92
N GLY A 4 6.87 33.37 10.66
CA GLY A 4 7.17 32.47 9.54
C GLY A 4 8.61 31.96 9.56
N GLU A 5 9.55 32.85 9.88
CA GLU A 5 10.98 32.48 10.01
C GLU A 5 11.20 31.53 11.20
N LEU A 6 10.49 31.74 12.31
CA LEU A 6 10.54 30.85 13.46
C LEU A 6 10.05 29.44 13.12
N MET A 7 8.93 29.31 12.39
CA MET A 7 8.42 28.00 12.00
C MET A 7 9.38 27.29 11.03
N LEU A 8 9.98 28.01 10.09
CA LEU A 8 11.00 27.43 9.21
C LEU A 8 12.21 26.95 9.99
N GLY A 9 12.69 27.75 10.96
CA GLY A 9 13.80 27.36 11.84
C GLY A 9 13.49 26.08 12.63
N GLN A 10 12.29 26.01 13.21
CA GLN A 10 11.83 24.81 13.94
C GLN A 10 11.76 23.58 13.00
N CYS A 11 11.15 23.72 11.82
CA CYS A 11 11.06 22.63 10.85
C CYS A 11 12.44 22.14 10.39
N VAL A 12 13.40 23.04 10.17
CA VAL A 12 14.76 22.66 9.76
C VAL A 12 15.45 21.85 10.84
N VAL A 13 15.37 22.25 12.10
CA VAL A 13 15.99 21.51 13.22
C VAL A 13 15.35 20.13 13.38
N GLU A 14 14.03 20.04 13.36
CA GLU A 14 13.31 18.76 13.43
C GLU A 14 13.68 17.83 12.28
N LEU A 15 13.66 18.34 11.03
CA LEU A 15 14.05 17.54 9.87
C LEU A 15 15.53 17.14 9.90
N ALA A 16 16.42 17.98 10.43
CA ALA A 16 17.84 17.66 10.55
C ALA A 16 18.08 16.51 11.53
N LEU A 17 17.34 16.46 12.65
CA LEU A 17 17.48 15.44 13.69
C LEU A 17 16.63 14.17 13.44
N ALA A 18 15.60 14.24 12.60
CA ALA A 18 14.74 13.11 12.31
C ALA A 18 15.50 11.92 11.67
N PRO A 19 15.06 10.67 11.91
CA PRO A 19 15.50 9.51 11.13
C PRO A 19 15.32 9.76 9.62
N LYS A 20 16.30 9.39 8.81
CA LYS A 20 16.29 9.64 7.36
C LYS A 20 15.95 8.36 6.61
N SER A 21 14.88 8.41 5.82
CA SER A 21 14.52 7.34 4.90
C SER A 21 14.02 7.92 3.58
N ASN A 22 14.45 7.32 2.48
CA ASN A 22 13.87 7.55 1.15
C ASN A 22 13.03 6.34 0.68
N ALA A 23 12.68 5.41 1.56
CA ALA A 23 11.99 4.17 1.21
C ALA A 23 10.65 4.42 0.51
N VAL A 24 9.85 5.36 1.03
CA VAL A 24 8.58 5.76 0.39
C VAL A 24 8.80 6.40 -0.98
N TYR A 25 9.84 7.23 -1.13
CA TYR A 25 10.18 7.86 -2.40
C TYR A 25 10.58 6.81 -3.46
N MET A 26 11.41 5.85 -3.06
CA MET A 26 11.81 4.74 -3.94
C MET A 26 10.61 3.85 -4.27
N ALA A 27 9.76 3.54 -3.29
CA ALA A 27 8.53 2.76 -3.51
C ALA A 27 7.62 3.42 -4.56
N MET A 28 7.41 4.73 -4.45
CA MET A 28 6.61 5.49 -5.43
C MET A 28 7.24 5.46 -6.82
N LYS A 29 8.57 5.62 -6.91
CA LYS A 29 9.31 5.53 -8.17
C LYS A 29 9.16 4.15 -8.83
N HIS A 30 9.28 3.08 -8.05
CA HIS A 30 9.11 1.70 -8.53
C HIS A 30 7.66 1.43 -8.97
N ALA A 31 6.67 1.86 -8.19
CA ALA A 31 5.26 1.72 -8.54
C ALA A 31 4.92 2.46 -9.84
N MET A 32 5.42 3.69 -10.02
CA MET A 32 5.24 4.44 -11.27
C MET A 32 5.90 3.78 -12.47
N ALA A 33 7.10 3.20 -12.28
CA ALA A 33 7.79 2.46 -13.34
C ALA A 33 7.01 1.21 -13.75
N SER A 34 6.56 0.42 -12.78
CA SER A 34 5.74 -0.78 -13.03
C SER A 34 4.41 -0.42 -13.71
N ALA A 35 3.75 0.67 -13.31
CA ALA A 35 2.54 1.16 -13.98
C ALA A 35 2.80 1.58 -15.44
N LYS A 36 3.96 2.18 -15.73
CA LYS A 36 4.35 2.56 -17.08
C LYS A 36 4.67 1.33 -17.95
N GLU A 37 5.25 0.29 -17.37
CA GLU A 37 5.62 -0.95 -18.06
C GLU A 37 4.39 -1.84 -18.33
N ASN A 38 3.53 -2.00 -17.33
CA ASN A 38 2.33 -2.85 -17.43
C ASN A 38 1.15 -2.15 -18.11
N GLY A 39 1.22 -0.84 -18.33
CA GLY A 39 0.20 -0.10 -19.06
C GLY A 39 -1.16 -0.05 -18.32
N SER A 40 -2.22 -0.51 -18.99
CA SER A 40 -3.61 -0.40 -18.51
C SER A 40 -4.20 -1.75 -18.11
N LEU A 41 -3.44 -2.58 -17.39
CA LEU A 41 -3.98 -3.81 -16.82
C LEU A 41 -5.18 -3.50 -15.92
N MET A 42 -6.24 -4.30 -16.06
CA MET A 42 -7.43 -4.14 -15.25
C MET A 42 -7.16 -4.60 -13.81
N PRO A 43 -7.66 -3.87 -12.80
CA PRO A 43 -7.65 -4.35 -11.43
C PRO A 43 -8.42 -5.69 -11.32
N PRO A 44 -8.16 -6.50 -10.29
CA PRO A 44 -8.91 -7.74 -10.07
C PRO A 44 -10.41 -7.49 -9.92
N ASP A 45 -11.21 -8.40 -10.48
CA ASP A 45 -12.67 -8.24 -10.53
C ASP A 45 -13.32 -7.99 -9.16
N HIS A 46 -12.78 -8.59 -8.10
CA HIS A 46 -13.32 -8.46 -6.75
C HIS A 46 -13.19 -7.06 -6.14
N ILE A 47 -12.37 -6.16 -6.70
CA ILE A 47 -12.31 -4.76 -6.27
C ILE A 47 -12.97 -3.79 -7.26
N LEU A 48 -13.48 -4.29 -8.38
CA LEU A 48 -14.23 -3.46 -9.32
C LEU A 48 -15.62 -3.16 -8.75
N ASN A 49 -16.07 -1.92 -8.94
CA ASN A 49 -17.43 -1.55 -8.62
C ASN A 49 -18.40 -2.21 -9.61
N ALA A 50 -19.55 -2.67 -9.11
CA ALA A 50 -20.59 -3.32 -9.90
C ALA A 50 -21.96 -2.60 -9.80
N PRO A 51 -22.06 -1.34 -10.24
CA PRO A 51 -23.29 -0.56 -10.12
C PRO A 51 -24.40 -1.03 -11.06
N THR A 52 -24.05 -1.62 -12.21
CA THR A 52 -25.03 -2.11 -13.20
C THR A 52 -25.30 -3.60 -13.03
N ARG A 53 -26.45 -4.05 -13.54
CA ARG A 53 -26.81 -5.47 -13.55
C ARG A 53 -25.80 -6.32 -14.34
N LEU A 54 -25.40 -5.85 -15.53
CA LEU A 54 -24.40 -6.53 -16.35
C LEU A 54 -23.08 -6.72 -15.60
N MET A 55 -22.59 -5.68 -14.91
CA MET A 55 -21.34 -5.76 -14.15
C MET A 55 -21.38 -6.81 -13.04
N LYS A 56 -22.54 -6.97 -12.37
CA LYS A 56 -22.73 -8.03 -11.36
C LYS A 56 -22.78 -9.41 -12.01
N GLU A 57 -23.45 -9.53 -13.16
CA GLU A 57 -23.57 -10.79 -13.91
C GLU A 57 -22.21 -11.30 -14.39
N ILE A 58 -21.32 -10.40 -14.84
CA ILE A 58 -19.94 -10.75 -15.23
C ILE A 58 -18.99 -10.91 -14.04
N GLY A 59 -19.46 -10.73 -12.80
CA GLY A 59 -18.73 -11.08 -11.58
C GLY A 59 -17.96 -9.94 -10.91
N TYR A 60 -18.14 -8.68 -11.30
CA TYR A 60 -17.47 -7.55 -10.63
C TYR A 60 -17.93 -7.45 -9.16
N GLY A 61 -16.97 -7.19 -8.28
CA GLY A 61 -17.16 -7.13 -6.82
C GLY A 61 -17.43 -8.49 -6.17
N LYS A 62 -17.57 -9.58 -6.95
CA LYS A 62 -17.83 -10.91 -6.39
C LYS A 62 -16.60 -11.39 -5.62
N GLY A 63 -16.82 -11.85 -4.40
CA GLY A 63 -15.74 -12.35 -3.54
C GLY A 63 -14.90 -11.26 -2.89
N TYR A 64 -15.29 -9.98 -2.98
CA TYR A 64 -14.71 -8.92 -2.16
C TYR A 64 -14.88 -9.27 -0.67
N ARG A 65 -13.81 -9.14 0.10
CA ARG A 65 -13.84 -9.31 1.55
C ARG A 65 -13.49 -7.97 2.17
N TYR A 66 -14.44 -7.41 2.91
CA TYR A 66 -14.23 -6.13 3.56
C TYR A 66 -13.31 -6.32 4.77
N ASP A 67 -12.14 -5.67 4.74
CA ASP A 67 -11.11 -5.87 5.77
C ASP A 67 -11.66 -5.69 7.19
N HIS A 68 -12.58 -4.75 7.44
CA HIS A 68 -13.13 -4.51 8.77
C HIS A 68 -14.01 -5.63 9.33
N ASP A 69 -14.55 -6.49 8.47
CA ASP A 69 -15.40 -7.62 8.87
C ASP A 69 -14.57 -8.89 9.15
N GLU A 70 -13.29 -8.89 8.79
CA GLU A 70 -12.37 -9.98 9.09
C GLU A 70 -11.94 -9.95 10.56
N PRO A 71 -11.78 -11.11 11.24
CA PRO A 71 -11.37 -11.17 12.65
C PRO A 71 -10.08 -10.38 12.95
N ASP A 72 -9.12 -10.45 12.03
CA ASP A 72 -7.81 -9.78 12.14
C ASP A 72 -7.81 -8.36 11.52
N ARG A 73 -8.98 -7.90 11.07
CA ARG A 73 -9.16 -6.69 10.26
C ARG A 73 -8.32 -6.66 8.98
N PHE A 74 -8.09 -7.83 8.38
CA PHE A 74 -7.24 -8.01 7.22
C PHE A 74 -7.68 -9.22 6.40
N SER A 75 -8.16 -8.97 5.18
CA SER A 75 -8.63 -10.00 4.25
C SER A 75 -7.49 -10.75 3.59
N GLY A 76 -6.32 -10.13 3.42
CA GLY A 76 -5.20 -10.71 2.67
C GLY A 76 -5.41 -10.74 1.15
N GLN A 77 -6.46 -10.11 0.61
CA GLN A 77 -6.76 -10.13 -0.82
C GLN A 77 -5.61 -9.61 -1.71
N ASN A 78 -5.60 -10.01 -2.97
CA ASN A 78 -4.66 -9.52 -3.98
C ASN A 78 -5.27 -8.35 -4.72
N TYR A 79 -4.64 -7.19 -4.61
CA TYR A 79 -5.10 -5.95 -5.23
C TYR A 79 -4.36 -5.63 -6.53
N PHE A 80 -3.35 -6.43 -6.89
CA PHE A 80 -2.66 -6.31 -8.18
C PHE A 80 -3.46 -7.00 -9.29
N PRO A 81 -3.48 -6.45 -10.52
CA PRO A 81 -4.06 -7.09 -11.69
C PRO A 81 -3.74 -8.59 -11.81
N ASN A 82 -4.69 -9.36 -12.33
CA ASN A 82 -4.52 -10.82 -12.49
C ASN A 82 -3.35 -11.16 -13.45
N ASP A 83 -3.10 -10.30 -14.43
CA ASP A 83 -2.04 -10.47 -15.43
C ASP A 83 -0.67 -9.97 -14.95
N MET A 84 -0.54 -9.61 -13.67
CA MET A 84 0.76 -9.27 -13.09
C MET A 84 1.00 -9.98 -11.75
N GLN A 85 2.27 -10.23 -11.46
CA GLN A 85 2.65 -10.74 -10.15
C GLN A 85 2.48 -9.65 -9.09
N ARG A 86 2.16 -10.08 -7.86
CA ARG A 86 2.16 -9.19 -6.70
C ARG A 86 3.60 -8.73 -6.44
N GLU A 87 3.81 -7.42 -6.46
CA GLU A 87 5.12 -6.82 -6.17
C GLU A 87 5.16 -6.21 -4.76
N ARG A 88 6.38 -6.05 -4.20
CA ARG A 88 6.63 -5.30 -2.97
C ARG A 88 7.46 -4.07 -3.29
N TYR A 89 6.79 -2.92 -3.41
CA TYR A 89 7.47 -1.65 -3.68
C TYR A 89 8.04 -0.98 -2.43
N TYR A 90 7.32 -1.06 -1.31
CA TYR A 90 7.74 -0.43 -0.06
C TYR A 90 8.61 -1.37 0.76
N LEU A 91 9.86 -0.96 0.94
CA LEU A 91 10.91 -1.65 1.68
C LEU A 91 11.37 -0.72 2.82
N PRO A 92 10.67 -0.72 3.98
CA PRO A 92 11.03 0.13 5.11
C PRO A 92 12.44 -0.15 5.62
N THR A 93 13.09 0.91 6.11
CA THR A 93 14.38 0.82 6.81
C THR A 93 14.18 0.37 8.26
N GLU A 94 15.29 0.20 8.98
CA GLU A 94 15.28 -0.06 10.43
C GLU A 94 15.37 1.23 11.25
N GLU A 95 15.33 2.39 10.59
CA GLU A 95 15.51 3.70 11.22
C GLU A 95 14.17 4.27 11.71
N GLY A 96 14.15 4.70 12.97
CA GLY A 96 12.99 5.37 13.56
C GLY A 96 11.72 4.53 13.50
N PHE A 97 10.61 5.16 13.09
CA PHE A 97 9.30 4.52 13.04
C PHE A 97 9.17 3.44 11.94
N GLU A 98 10.04 3.46 10.92
CA GLU A 98 9.99 2.46 9.85
C GLU A 98 10.30 1.05 10.35
N ALA A 99 11.07 0.88 11.44
CA ALA A 99 11.31 -0.41 12.06
C ALA A 99 9.99 -1.10 12.47
N SER A 100 9.10 -0.38 13.17
CA SER A 100 7.78 -0.91 13.54
C SER A 100 6.88 -1.17 12.34
N LEU A 101 7.00 -0.37 11.27
CA LEU A 101 6.29 -0.62 10.02
C LEU A 101 6.81 -1.89 9.31
N LYS A 102 8.11 -2.16 9.39
CA LYS A 102 8.72 -3.38 8.84
C LYS A 102 8.17 -4.62 9.53
N GLU A 103 8.17 -4.64 10.87
CA GLU A 103 7.56 -5.71 11.67
C GLU A 103 6.10 -5.92 11.29
N ARG A 104 5.32 -4.83 11.20
CA ARG A 104 3.91 -4.91 10.81
C ARG A 104 3.71 -5.49 9.41
N LEU A 105 4.56 -5.13 8.44
CA LEU A 105 4.47 -5.69 7.09
C LEU A 105 4.80 -7.19 7.05
N GLU A 106 5.74 -7.64 7.88
CA GLU A 106 6.10 -9.05 8.01
C GLU A 106 4.94 -9.86 8.60
N GLU A 107 4.35 -9.39 9.70
CA GLU A 107 3.14 -9.99 10.30
C GLU A 107 1.99 -10.14 9.29
N LEU A 108 1.70 -9.06 8.53
CA LEU A 108 0.67 -9.08 7.50
C LEU A 108 1.02 -10.02 6.34
N GLY A 109 2.32 -10.17 6.04
CA GLY A 109 2.83 -11.13 5.08
C GLY A 109 2.54 -12.56 5.49
N GLU A 110 2.89 -12.93 6.72
CA GLU A 110 2.62 -14.26 7.27
C GLU A 110 1.12 -14.54 7.39
N LEU A 111 0.34 -13.58 7.87
CA LEU A 111 -1.10 -13.71 7.99
C LEU A 111 -1.75 -13.94 6.63
N ARG A 112 -1.25 -13.28 5.58
CA ARG A 112 -1.70 -13.50 4.21
C ARG A 112 -1.40 -14.93 3.74
N VAL A 113 -0.20 -15.45 4.02
CA VAL A 113 0.16 -16.84 3.69
C VAL A 113 -0.79 -17.81 4.42
N ARG A 114 -1.00 -17.63 5.72
CA ARG A 114 -1.91 -18.47 6.51
C ARG A 114 -3.36 -18.46 5.99
N LYS A 115 -3.86 -17.33 5.49
CA LYS A 115 -5.20 -17.21 4.90
C LYS A 115 -5.30 -17.73 3.45
N SER A 116 -4.17 -17.94 2.77
CA SER A 116 -4.13 -18.42 1.39
C SER A 116 -3.88 -19.93 1.27
N SER A 117 -3.45 -20.58 2.35
CA SER A 117 -3.32 -22.02 2.52
C SER A 117 -4.66 -22.66 2.88
#